data_AF-A0AB39N145-F1
#
_entry.id   AF-A0AB39N145-F1
#
_cell.length_a   1.000
_cell.length_b   1.000
_cell.length_c   1.000
_cell.angle_alpha   90.00
_cell.angle_beta   90.00
_cell.angle_gamma   90.00
#
_symmetry.space_group_name_H-M   'P 1'
#
loop_
_entity.id
_entity.type
_entity.pdbx_description
1 polymer ?
#
loop_
_entity_poly.entity_id
_entity_poly.type
_entity_poly.pdbx_seq_one_letter_code
_entity_poly.pdbx_strand_id
1 'polypeptide(L)'
;MDDTTQQQNDQQQPPATPPTPPVTPSVEQLQADVERWRALSRQNEKNYNDARTELSQLKEASMTDAEKALEKAREEARNAALSEVGSRLVEAELRVQAATAGVNLPPAEFLNVQRFIGADGSPDSAAIQTFVSSLPQPSKAPDFAQGIGLGRQGDSGGYAAGQLGRDALSRMSPQDIAAARKAGKLDALMRGDL
;
A
#
# COMPACT_ATOMS: atom_id res chain seq x y z
N MET A 1 64.65 71.23 -51.97
CA MET A 1 63.83 70.25 -52.70
C MET A 1 63.95 68.98 -51.91
N ASP A 2 62.95 68.73 -51.09
CA ASP A 2 62.78 67.52 -50.29
C ASP A 2 62.74 66.30 -51.20
N ASP A 3 63.47 65.26 -50.85
CA ASP A 3 63.08 63.91 -51.27
C ASP A 3 63.36 62.91 -50.16
N THR A 4 62.31 62.17 -49.83
CA THR A 4 62.25 61.18 -48.77
C THR A 4 62.84 59.89 -49.28
N THR A 5 63.82 59.32 -48.59
CA THR A 5 64.16 57.91 -48.80
C THR A 5 64.30 57.21 -47.45
N GLN A 6 63.36 56.29 -47.25
CA GLN A 6 63.32 55.31 -46.17
C GLN A 6 64.65 54.56 -46.08
N GLN A 7 65.31 54.59 -44.93
CA GLN A 7 66.24 53.54 -44.54
C GLN A 7 65.50 52.59 -43.58
N GLN A 8 65.04 51.48 -44.14
CA GLN A 8 64.60 50.32 -43.36
C GLN A 8 65.83 49.70 -42.69
N ASN A 9 65.73 49.62 -41.38
CA ASN A 9 66.72 49.04 -40.48
C ASN A 9 66.43 47.54 -40.35
N ASP A 10 66.99 46.72 -41.24
CA ASP A 10 66.91 45.26 -41.15
C ASP A 10 67.79 44.74 -40.01
N GLN A 11 67.21 44.67 -38.82
CA GLN A 11 67.73 43.84 -37.73
C GLN A 11 67.52 42.37 -38.09
N GLN A 12 68.60 41.69 -38.49
CA GLN A 12 68.64 40.24 -38.66
C GLN A 12 68.40 39.55 -37.31
N GLN A 13 67.24 38.90 -37.16
CA GLN A 13 66.97 37.95 -36.09
C GLN A 13 67.90 36.72 -36.21
N PRO A 14 68.46 36.20 -35.11
CA PRO A 14 69.16 34.93 -35.11
C PRO A 14 68.21 33.77 -35.48
N PRO A 15 68.72 32.71 -36.13
CA PRO A 15 67.88 31.64 -36.66
C PRO A 15 67.14 30.87 -35.56
N ALA A 16 65.84 30.65 -35.78
CA ALA A 16 64.98 29.86 -34.92
C ALA A 16 65.50 28.42 -34.79
N THR A 17 65.62 27.95 -33.55
CA THR A 17 65.96 26.55 -33.24
C THR A 17 64.78 25.65 -33.65
N PRO A 18 65.01 24.53 -34.36
CA PRO A 18 63.92 23.63 -34.76
C PRO A 18 63.23 23.02 -33.53
N PRO A 19 61.91 22.75 -33.59
CA PRO A 19 61.18 22.13 -32.49
C PRO A 19 61.73 20.73 -32.20
N THR A 20 61.98 20.43 -30.92
CA THR A 20 62.39 19.10 -30.45
C THR A 20 61.34 18.06 -30.88
N PRO A 21 61.73 16.97 -31.57
CA PRO A 21 60.78 15.93 -31.96
C PRO A 21 60.16 15.28 -30.71
N PRO A 22 58.89 14.82 -30.80
CA PRO A 22 58.24 14.13 -29.68
C PRO A 22 59.06 12.89 -29.30
N VAL A 23 59.45 12.81 -28.03
CA VAL A 23 60.15 11.65 -27.49
C VAL A 23 59.11 10.56 -27.28
N THR A 24 59.06 9.57 -28.17
CA THR A 24 58.24 8.37 -27.97
C THR A 24 58.88 7.54 -26.86
N PRO A 25 58.15 7.24 -25.77
CA PRO A 25 58.72 6.48 -24.66
C PRO A 25 59.08 5.06 -25.11
N SER A 26 60.19 4.54 -24.58
CA SER A 26 60.58 3.15 -24.83
C SER A 26 59.64 2.17 -24.13
N VAL A 27 59.64 0.90 -24.59
CA VAL A 27 58.83 -0.17 -23.97
C VAL A 27 59.18 -0.35 -22.48
N GLU A 28 60.46 -0.21 -22.11
CA GLU A 28 60.92 -0.28 -20.72
C GLU A 28 60.35 0.88 -19.87
N GLN A 29 60.27 2.09 -20.42
CA GLN A 29 59.67 3.24 -19.74
C GLN A 29 58.17 3.02 -19.51
N LEU A 30 57.46 2.47 -20.50
CA LEU A 30 56.05 2.12 -20.37
C LEU A 30 55.81 1.03 -19.32
N GLN A 31 56.69 0.02 -19.24
CA GLN A 31 56.61 -1.02 -18.21
C GLN A 31 56.82 -0.44 -16.80
N ALA A 32 57.84 0.42 -16.63
CA ALA A 32 58.09 1.11 -15.36
C ALA A 32 56.93 2.03 -14.94
N ASP A 33 56.29 2.70 -15.90
CA ASP A 33 55.10 3.51 -15.65
C ASP A 33 53.90 2.65 -15.21
N VAL A 34 53.66 1.52 -15.85
CA VAL A 34 52.59 0.58 -15.48
C VAL A 34 52.78 0.07 -14.05
N GLU A 35 54.00 -0.30 -13.67
CA GLU A 35 54.31 -0.74 -12.31
C GLU A 35 54.10 0.39 -11.28
N ARG A 36 54.53 1.61 -11.60
CA ARG A 36 54.31 2.80 -10.77
C ARG A 36 52.83 3.07 -10.55
N TRP A 37 52.03 3.06 -11.61
CA TRP A 37 50.59 3.28 -11.52
C TRP A 37 49.88 2.16 -10.76
N ARG A 38 50.34 0.91 -10.92
CA ARG A 38 49.82 -0.22 -10.17
C ARG A 38 50.12 -0.11 -8.67
N ALA A 39 51.32 0.30 -8.31
CA ALA A 39 51.70 0.51 -6.92
C ALA A 39 50.91 1.69 -6.30
N LEU A 40 50.81 2.81 -7.03
CA LEU A 40 50.05 3.97 -6.60
C LEU A 40 48.55 3.65 -6.45
N SER A 41 47.99 2.87 -7.35
CA SER A 41 46.59 2.43 -7.27
C SER A 41 46.33 1.62 -6.01
N ARG A 42 47.16 0.61 -5.72
CA ARG A 42 47.05 -0.19 -4.49
C ARG A 42 47.22 0.64 -3.22
N GLN A 43 48.15 1.60 -3.24
CA GLN A 43 48.37 2.49 -2.10
C GLN A 43 47.16 3.41 -1.87
N ASN A 44 46.58 3.97 -2.92
CA ASN A 44 45.37 4.79 -2.81
C ASN A 44 44.16 3.97 -2.34
N GLU A 45 44.01 2.74 -2.83
CA GLU A 45 42.96 1.84 -2.37
C GLU A 45 43.11 1.54 -0.88
N LYS A 46 44.32 1.26 -0.41
CA LYS A 46 44.61 1.08 1.01
C LYS A 46 44.26 2.34 1.82
N ASN A 47 44.78 3.50 1.41
CA ASN A 47 44.52 4.77 2.10
C ASN A 47 43.03 5.11 2.14
N TYR A 48 42.29 4.82 1.08
CA TYR A 48 40.85 5.02 1.02
C TYR A 48 40.11 4.10 2.01
N ASN A 49 40.49 2.82 2.08
CA ASN A 49 39.88 1.88 3.01
C ASN A 49 40.19 2.24 4.47
N ASP A 50 41.42 2.66 4.77
CA ASP A 50 41.83 3.12 6.09
C ASP A 50 41.04 4.37 6.49
N ALA A 51 40.99 5.40 5.63
CA ALA A 51 40.22 6.63 5.88
C ALA A 51 38.71 6.38 6.01
N ARG A 52 38.15 5.46 5.21
CA ARG A 52 36.74 5.06 5.32
C ARG A 52 36.46 4.39 6.65
N THR A 53 37.37 3.54 7.11
CA THR A 53 37.26 2.84 8.39
C THR A 53 37.33 3.83 9.54
N GLU A 54 38.29 4.75 9.52
CA GLU A 54 38.43 5.82 10.52
C GLU A 54 37.20 6.74 10.54
N LEU A 55 36.65 7.13 9.39
CA LEU A 55 35.43 7.93 9.31
C LEU A 55 34.22 7.16 9.86
N SER A 56 34.11 5.87 9.56
CA SER A 56 33.06 5.01 10.12
C SER A 56 33.17 4.92 11.65
N GLN A 57 34.37 4.70 12.17
CA GLN A 57 34.64 4.64 13.61
C GLN A 57 34.39 6.00 14.29
N LEU A 58 34.77 7.11 13.65
CA LEU A 58 34.52 8.45 14.17
C LEU A 58 33.03 8.78 14.17
N LYS A 59 32.30 8.36 13.13
CA LYS A 59 30.84 8.43 13.09
C LYS A 59 30.25 7.62 14.23
N GLU A 60 30.54 6.32 14.32
CA GLU A 60 30.04 5.47 15.41
C GLU A 60 30.35 6.04 16.79
N ALA A 61 31.58 6.52 17.01
CA ALA A 61 31.98 7.17 18.25
C ALA A 61 31.19 8.46 18.52
N SER A 62 30.91 9.26 17.49
CA SER A 62 30.08 10.47 17.57
C SER A 62 28.57 10.19 17.70
N MET A 63 28.09 9.02 17.26
CA MET A 63 26.68 8.61 17.34
C MET A 63 26.27 8.04 18.72
N THR A 64 27.17 7.97 19.70
CA THR A 64 27.00 6.94 20.75
C THR A 64 25.90 7.18 21.78
N ASP A 65 25.68 8.40 22.28
CA ASP A 65 24.65 8.64 23.32
C ASP A 65 23.64 9.72 22.92
N ALA A 66 24.10 10.82 22.32
CA ALA A 66 23.24 11.94 21.95
C ALA A 66 22.28 11.60 20.79
N GLU A 67 22.75 10.87 19.78
CA GLU A 67 21.93 10.49 18.63
C GLU A 67 20.98 9.33 18.95
N LYS A 68 21.40 8.36 19.76
CA LYS A 68 20.47 7.36 20.32
C LYS A 68 19.39 8.02 21.18
N ALA A 69 19.75 9.02 21.99
CA ALA A 69 18.78 9.79 22.76
C ALA A 69 17.85 10.60 21.86
N LEU A 70 18.35 11.17 20.76
CA LEU A 70 17.54 11.91 19.80
C LEU A 70 16.57 11.00 19.03
N GLU A 71 17.04 9.83 18.62
CA GLU A 71 16.22 8.86 17.89
C GLU A 71 15.16 8.26 18.81
N LYS A 72 15.53 7.88 20.04
CA LYS A 72 14.57 7.46 21.06
C LYS A 72 13.55 8.56 21.37
N ALA A 73 13.98 9.82 21.46
CA ALA A 73 13.08 10.96 21.66
C ALA A 73 12.15 11.18 20.46
N ARG A 74 12.62 10.95 19.22
CA ARG A 74 11.76 11.00 18.02
C ARG A 74 10.75 9.87 18.00
N GLU A 75 11.18 8.64 18.30
CA GLU A 75 10.30 7.48 18.40
C GLU A 75 9.25 7.69 19.50
N GLU A 76 9.66 8.15 20.68
CA GLU A 76 8.76 8.47 21.79
C GLU A 76 7.78 9.59 21.43
N ALA A 77 8.23 10.67 20.77
CA ALA A 77 7.37 11.76 20.32
C ALA A 77 6.36 11.31 19.26
N ARG A 78 6.79 10.46 18.31
CA ARG A 78 5.92 9.87 17.29
C ARG A 78 4.88 8.96 17.94
N ASN A 79 5.29 8.11 18.87
CA ASN A 79 4.39 7.21 19.60
C ASN A 79 3.40 7.98 20.46
N ALA A 80 3.83 9.07 21.12
CA ALA A 80 2.95 9.94 21.89
C ALA A 80 1.90 10.62 20.99
N ALA A 81 2.32 11.17 19.84
CA ALA A 81 1.42 11.78 18.88
C ALA A 81 0.42 10.77 18.31
N LEU A 82 0.88 9.57 17.93
CA LEU A 82 0.02 8.51 17.43
C LEU A 82 -0.86 7.89 18.52
N SER A 83 -0.46 7.90 19.79
CA SER A 83 -1.33 7.47 20.89
C SER A 83 -2.53 8.41 21.07
N GLU A 84 -2.35 9.72 20.83
CA GLU A 84 -3.42 10.72 20.96
C GLU A 84 -4.47 10.60 19.84
N VAL A 85 -4.05 10.27 18.62
CA VAL A 85 -4.94 10.21 17.43
C VAL A 85 -5.22 8.80 16.92
N GLY A 86 -4.52 7.79 17.41
CA GLY A 86 -4.53 6.43 16.89
C GLY A 86 -5.89 5.76 17.04
N SER A 87 -6.57 5.98 18.17
CA SER A 87 -7.94 5.51 18.36
C SER A 87 -8.91 6.08 17.32
N ARG A 88 -8.80 7.38 17.02
CA ARG A 88 -9.63 8.05 16.00
C ARG A 88 -9.31 7.57 14.58
N LEU A 89 -8.02 7.31 14.29
CA LEU A 89 -7.60 6.75 13.00
C LEU A 89 -8.13 5.34 12.80
N VAL A 90 -8.02 4.48 13.83
CA VAL A 90 -8.58 3.13 13.80
C VAL A 90 -10.09 3.17 13.61
N GLU A 91 -10.82 4.03 14.33
CA GLU A 91 -12.26 4.17 14.15
C GLU A 91 -12.64 4.61 12.72
N ALA A 92 -11.87 5.54 12.14
CA ALA A 92 -12.07 5.99 10.78
C ALA A 92 -11.83 4.85 9.78
N GLU A 93 -10.74 4.10 9.96
CA GLU A 93 -10.39 3.00 9.07
C GLU A 93 -11.38 1.83 9.18
N LEU A 94 -11.79 1.49 10.41
CA LEU A 94 -12.82 0.49 10.64
C LEU A 94 -14.14 0.87 9.95
N ARG A 95 -14.56 2.14 10.04
CA ARG A 95 -15.75 2.64 9.34
C ARG A 95 -15.63 2.54 7.83
N VAL A 96 -14.46 2.86 7.25
CA VAL A 96 -14.20 2.76 5.81
C VAL A 96 -14.24 1.31 5.34
N GLN A 97 -13.55 0.40 6.05
CA GLN A 97 -13.51 -1.01 5.68
C GLN A 97 -14.90 -1.66 5.80
N ALA A 98 -15.65 -1.35 6.86
CA ALA A 98 -17.01 -1.85 7.01
C ALA A 98 -17.96 -1.32 5.93
N ALA A 99 -17.86 -0.03 5.58
CA ALA A 99 -18.64 0.55 4.49
C ALA A 99 -18.30 -0.10 3.14
N THR A 100 -17.02 -0.41 2.91
CA THR A 100 -16.55 -1.09 1.70
C THR A 100 -17.08 -2.53 1.64
N ALA A 101 -17.14 -3.22 2.78
CA ALA A 101 -17.71 -4.57 2.90
C ALA A 101 -19.26 -4.58 2.93
N GLY A 102 -19.91 -3.42 3.05
CA GLY A 102 -21.36 -3.31 3.23
C GLY A 102 -21.85 -3.82 4.59
N VAL A 103 -20.96 -3.98 5.56
CA VAL A 103 -21.26 -4.56 6.87
C VAL A 103 -21.57 -3.48 7.88
N ASN A 104 -22.54 -3.71 8.74
CA ASN A 104 -22.88 -2.79 9.80
C ASN A 104 -22.00 -3.04 11.04
N LEU A 105 -21.30 -2.01 11.50
CA LEU A 105 -20.46 -2.11 12.69
C LEU A 105 -21.30 -2.01 13.96
N PRO A 106 -20.93 -2.72 15.04
CA PRO A 106 -21.44 -2.42 16.37
C PRO A 106 -21.00 -1.01 16.80
N PRO A 107 -21.72 -0.36 17.73
CA PRO A 107 -21.33 0.96 18.24
C PRO A 107 -19.90 0.96 18.79
N ALA A 108 -19.17 2.05 18.56
CA ALA A 108 -17.74 2.17 18.88
C ALA A 108 -17.42 1.94 20.37
N GLU A 109 -18.36 2.25 21.27
CA GLU A 109 -18.26 2.02 22.71
C GLU A 109 -18.16 0.53 23.10
N PHE A 110 -18.62 -0.39 22.24
CA PHE A 110 -18.50 -1.84 22.47
C PHE A 110 -17.27 -2.45 21.79
N LEU A 111 -16.52 -1.65 21.02
CA LEU A 111 -15.35 -2.11 20.29
C LEU A 111 -14.10 -1.82 21.11
N ASN A 112 -13.27 -2.85 21.29
CA ASN A 112 -11.95 -2.67 21.86
C ASN A 112 -10.99 -2.14 20.79
N VAL A 113 -11.05 -0.83 20.55
CA VAL A 113 -10.26 -0.08 19.54
C VAL A 113 -8.75 -0.33 19.72
N GLN A 114 -8.29 -0.54 20.96
CA GLN A 114 -6.88 -0.79 21.29
C GLN A 114 -6.33 -2.07 20.64
N ARG A 115 -7.17 -3.06 20.32
CA ARG A 115 -6.73 -4.30 19.65
C ARG A 115 -6.35 -4.11 18.19
N PHE A 116 -6.72 -2.98 17.61
CA PHE A 116 -6.49 -2.64 16.21
C PHE A 116 -5.42 -1.57 16.05
N ILE A 117 -4.74 -1.19 17.13
CA ILE A 117 -3.57 -0.30 17.09
C ILE A 117 -2.32 -1.18 17.01
N GLY A 118 -1.49 -0.93 16.00
CA GLY A 118 -0.20 -1.59 15.79
C GLY A 118 0.86 -1.13 16.80
N ALA A 119 2.00 -1.82 16.80
CA ALA A 119 3.12 -1.52 17.71
C ALA A 119 3.72 -0.11 17.53
N ASP A 120 3.45 0.53 16.39
CA ASP A 120 3.87 1.88 16.03
C ASP A 120 2.80 2.96 16.33
N GLY A 121 1.65 2.58 16.90
CA GLY A 121 0.53 3.50 17.15
C GLY A 121 -0.36 3.76 15.93
N SER A 122 -0.07 3.13 14.78
CA SER A 122 -0.89 3.23 13.56
C SER A 122 -2.02 2.19 13.56
N PRO A 123 -3.06 2.32 12.72
CA PRO A 123 -4.05 1.27 12.54
C PRO A 123 -3.46 -0.02 11.96
N ASP A 124 -3.81 -1.16 12.54
CA ASP A 124 -3.51 -2.49 12.00
C ASP A 124 -4.59 -2.89 10.99
N SER A 125 -4.36 -2.55 9.72
CA SER A 125 -5.29 -2.85 8.63
C SER A 125 -5.62 -4.34 8.49
N ALA A 126 -4.70 -5.25 8.84
CA ALA A 126 -4.92 -6.69 8.73
C ALA A 126 -5.83 -7.21 9.85
N ALA A 127 -5.64 -6.75 11.08
CA ALA A 127 -6.54 -7.05 12.19
C ALA A 127 -7.94 -6.47 11.95
N ILE A 128 -8.03 -5.23 11.44
CA ILE A 128 -9.28 -4.58 11.08
C ILE A 128 -10.00 -5.38 9.99
N GLN A 129 -9.30 -5.76 8.92
CA GLN A 129 -9.89 -6.54 7.82
C GLN A 129 -10.39 -7.90 8.28
N THR A 130 -9.62 -8.58 9.14
CA THR A 130 -10.02 -9.86 9.72
C THR A 130 -11.29 -9.73 10.55
N PHE A 131 -11.38 -8.67 11.37
CA PHE A 131 -12.58 -8.39 12.16
C PHE A 131 -13.78 -8.08 11.29
N VAL A 132 -13.65 -7.17 10.32
CA VAL A 132 -14.75 -6.81 9.40
C VAL A 132 -15.23 -8.03 8.61
N SER A 133 -14.32 -8.91 8.19
CA SER A 133 -14.67 -10.14 7.47
C SER A 133 -15.39 -11.18 8.35
N SER A 134 -15.13 -11.15 9.67
CA SER A 134 -15.80 -12.03 10.63
C SER A 134 -17.24 -11.63 10.94
N LEU A 135 -17.61 -10.37 10.65
CA LEU A 135 -18.95 -9.87 10.91
C LEU A 135 -19.97 -10.46 9.92
N PRO A 136 -21.24 -10.56 10.31
CA PRO A 136 -22.30 -11.05 9.44
C PRO A 136 -22.37 -10.21 8.16
N GLN A 137 -22.13 -10.85 7.03
CA GLN A 137 -22.28 -10.18 5.74
C GLN A 137 -23.78 -9.89 5.52
N PRO A 138 -24.13 -8.70 5.01
CA PRO A 138 -25.49 -8.47 4.57
C PRO A 138 -25.84 -9.56 3.55
N SER A 139 -26.98 -10.23 3.74
CA SER A 139 -27.51 -11.08 2.68
C SER A 139 -27.63 -10.20 1.44
N LYS A 140 -26.86 -10.49 0.38
CA LYS A 140 -27.03 -9.80 -0.89
C LYS A 140 -28.50 -9.91 -1.25
N ALA A 141 -29.23 -8.81 -1.15
CA ALA A 141 -30.53 -8.73 -1.76
C ALA A 141 -30.29 -9.06 -3.24
N PRO A 142 -31.08 -9.96 -3.82
CA PRO A 142 -30.89 -10.33 -5.21
C PRO A 142 -30.96 -9.06 -6.07
N ASP A 143 -30.00 -8.89 -6.98
CA ASP A 143 -29.92 -7.71 -7.87
C ASP A 143 -31.20 -7.47 -8.67
N PHE A 144 -32.04 -8.50 -8.77
CA PHE A 144 -33.35 -8.47 -9.41
C PHE A 144 -34.41 -9.02 -8.47
N ALA A 145 -35.61 -8.45 -8.53
CA ALA A 145 -36.76 -8.96 -7.81
C ALA A 145 -36.96 -10.45 -8.15
N GLN A 146 -36.92 -11.32 -7.15
CA GLN A 146 -37.12 -12.77 -7.34
C GLN A 146 -38.59 -13.14 -7.57
N GLY A 147 -39.38 -12.24 -8.16
CA GLY A 147 -40.82 -12.38 -8.39
C GLY A 147 -41.25 -12.02 -9.80
N ILE A 148 -40.39 -12.23 -10.81
CA ILE A 148 -40.69 -11.88 -12.22
C ILE A 148 -41.63 -12.92 -12.90
N GLY A 149 -42.38 -13.70 -12.11
CA GLY A 149 -43.43 -14.59 -12.63
C GLY A 149 -42.96 -15.73 -13.54
N LEU A 150 -41.65 -16.00 -13.63
CA LEU A 150 -41.08 -17.09 -14.42
C LEU A 150 -41.02 -18.38 -13.59
N GLY A 151 -42.16 -19.08 -13.54
CA GLY A 151 -42.26 -20.41 -12.96
C GLY A 151 -42.92 -20.46 -11.58
N ARG A 152 -43.28 -21.68 -11.17
CA ARG A 152 -44.18 -21.98 -10.05
C ARG A 152 -43.56 -21.58 -8.71
N GLN A 153 -43.66 -20.31 -8.34
CA GLN A 153 -43.46 -19.87 -6.97
C GLN A 153 -44.57 -20.48 -6.13
N GLY A 154 -44.19 -21.23 -5.09
CA GLY A 154 -45.15 -21.79 -4.15
C GLY A 154 -46.07 -20.70 -3.67
N ASP A 155 -47.37 -20.98 -3.73
CA ASP A 155 -48.45 -20.11 -3.28
C ASP A 155 -48.35 -19.89 -1.76
N SER A 156 -47.48 -18.97 -1.37
CA SER A 156 -47.53 -18.30 -0.07
C SER A 156 -47.99 -16.86 -0.29
N GLY A 157 -48.96 -16.67 -1.19
CA GLY A 157 -49.64 -15.41 -1.42
C GLY A 157 -50.82 -15.27 -0.47
N GLY A 158 -50.67 -14.46 0.58
CA GLY A 158 -51.80 -13.85 1.30
C GLY A 158 -52.64 -14.73 2.23
N TYR A 159 -52.45 -16.05 2.26
CA TYR A 159 -53.21 -16.93 3.13
C TYR A 159 -52.53 -17.10 4.50
N ALA A 160 -53.32 -17.08 5.59
CA ALA A 160 -52.82 -17.42 6.91
C ALA A 160 -52.09 -18.77 6.85
N ALA A 161 -50.88 -18.85 7.44
CA ALA A 161 -49.97 -19.98 7.27
C ALA A 161 -50.70 -21.34 7.41
N GLY A 162 -50.72 -22.12 6.32
CA GLY A 162 -51.36 -23.45 6.27
C GLY A 162 -52.80 -23.49 5.73
N GLN A 163 -53.38 -22.36 5.33
CA GLN A 163 -54.69 -22.29 4.66
C GLN A 163 -54.56 -22.44 3.13
N LEU A 164 -55.56 -23.05 2.51
CA LEU A 164 -55.66 -23.31 1.07
C LEU A 164 -56.64 -22.32 0.43
N GLY A 165 -56.20 -21.67 -0.65
CA GLY A 165 -57.02 -20.74 -1.44
C GLY A 165 -57.93 -21.41 -2.48
N ARG A 166 -58.77 -20.59 -3.14
CA ARG A 166 -59.70 -21.06 -4.20
C ARG A 166 -58.99 -21.77 -5.36
N ASP A 167 -57.80 -21.30 -5.72
CA ASP A 167 -56.99 -21.85 -6.81
C ASP A 167 -56.34 -23.19 -6.47
N ALA A 168 -56.10 -23.46 -5.18
CA ALA A 168 -55.65 -24.76 -4.72
C ALA A 168 -56.81 -25.76 -4.74
N LEU A 169 -58.02 -25.31 -4.35
CA LEU A 169 -59.22 -26.14 -4.31
C LEU A 169 -59.67 -26.61 -5.70
N SER A 170 -59.58 -25.75 -6.71
CA SER A 170 -59.99 -26.07 -8.09
C SER A 170 -59.15 -27.15 -8.76
N ARG A 171 -57.99 -27.48 -8.19
CA ARG A 171 -57.05 -28.48 -8.69
C ARG A 171 -56.97 -29.74 -7.80
N MET A 172 -57.72 -29.80 -6.71
CA MET A 172 -57.74 -30.94 -5.78
C MET A 172 -58.84 -31.94 -6.14
N SER A 173 -58.61 -33.22 -5.83
CA SER A 173 -59.64 -34.23 -5.95
C SER A 173 -60.70 -34.04 -4.86
N PRO A 174 -61.96 -34.50 -5.06
CA PRO A 174 -63.00 -34.43 -4.04
C PRO A 174 -62.60 -35.07 -2.68
N GLN A 175 -61.74 -36.10 -2.71
CA GLN A 175 -61.24 -36.76 -1.51
C GLN A 175 -60.24 -35.87 -0.76
N ASP A 176 -59.36 -35.19 -1.48
CA ASP A 176 -58.38 -34.26 -0.90
C ASP A 176 -59.05 -33.02 -0.31
N ILE A 177 -60.14 -32.56 -0.94
CA ILE A 177 -60.97 -31.46 -0.43
C ILE A 177 -61.61 -31.83 0.92
N ALA A 178 -62.15 -33.05 1.04
CA ALA A 178 -62.74 -33.53 2.28
C ALA A 178 -61.67 -33.67 3.40
N ALA A 179 -60.48 -34.16 3.05
CA ALA A 179 -59.34 -34.25 3.98
C ALA A 179 -58.85 -32.86 4.42
N ALA A 180 -58.74 -31.91 3.49
CA ALA A 180 -58.35 -30.53 3.76
C ALA A 180 -59.35 -29.80 4.66
N ARG A 181 -60.66 -30.04 4.47
CA ARG A 181 -61.72 -29.52 5.35
C ARG A 181 -61.61 -30.12 6.76
N LYS A 182 -61.41 -31.44 6.87
CA LYS A 182 -61.22 -32.11 8.16
C LYS A 182 -59.97 -31.60 8.90
N ALA A 183 -58.94 -31.21 8.15
CA ALA A 183 -57.69 -30.68 8.68
C ALA A 183 -57.72 -29.16 8.98
N GLY A 184 -58.87 -28.47 8.84
CA GLY A 184 -59.00 -27.03 9.12
C GLY A 184 -58.25 -26.12 8.14
N LYS A 185 -57.84 -26.65 6.98
CA LYS A 185 -57.03 -25.91 6.00
C LYS A 185 -57.88 -25.03 5.07
N LEU A 186 -59.20 -25.08 5.18
CA LEU A 186 -60.14 -24.31 4.34
C LEU A 186 -60.96 -23.30 5.16
N ASP A 187 -60.59 -23.09 6.43
CA ASP A 187 -61.38 -22.29 7.37
C ASP A 187 -61.40 -20.81 7.00
N ALA A 188 -60.31 -20.28 6.44
CA ALA A 188 -60.27 -18.91 5.92
C ALA A 188 -61.18 -18.74 4.69
N LEU A 189 -61.19 -19.74 3.81
CA LEU A 189 -62.03 -19.75 2.61
C LEU A 189 -63.53 -19.81 2.96
N MET A 190 -63.88 -20.62 3.96
CA MET A 190 -65.27 -20.80 4.41
C MET A 190 -65.79 -19.57 5.18
N ARG A 191 -64.92 -18.80 5.83
CA ARG A 191 -65.26 -17.54 6.50
C ARG A 191 -65.31 -16.33 5.57
N GLY A 192 -64.76 -16.45 4.36
CA GLY A 192 -64.69 -15.35 3.41
C GLY A 192 -63.56 -14.36 3.69
N ASP A 193 -62.56 -14.77 4.47
CA ASP A 193 -61.40 -13.97 4.87
C ASP A 193 -60.27 -13.98 3.79
N LEU A 194 -60.60 -14.31 2.53
CA LEU A 194 -59.69 -14.50 1.39
C LEU A 194 -59.99 -13.58 0.21
#